data_AF-A0AAJ4Y9P2-F1
#
_entry.id   AF-A0AAJ4Y9P2-F1
#
_cell.length_a   1.000
_cell.length_b   1.000
_cell.length_c   1.000
_cell.angle_alpha   90.00
_cell.angle_beta   90.00
_cell.angle_gamma   90.00
#
_symmetry.space_group_name_H-M   'P 1'
#
loop_
_entity.id
_entity.type
_entity.pdbx_description
1 polymer ?
#
loop_
_entity_poly.entity_id
_entity_poly.type
_entity_poly.pdbx_seq_one_letter_code
_entity_poly.pdbx_strand_id
1 'polypeptide(L)'
;MGRQIAAPFDHVSLNPSFQSASWLARRIRECEITMDPPYQRGNAWTEDQRMALVQTWLRGLPAGVVILADRCTDAWTAANRGQDPYETGEGLWACVDGKQRLTTAVMWFGSEFAIPASWLPADHVDVTEDTDDGPYVRQNGLTPKGCWPTLKMPTGPALKVPITENKIAPLGWSQWGDCRRGVAVVGEVPRLNQSNFMPKYGSGSPV
;
A
#
# COMPACT_ATOMS: atom_id res chain seq x y z
N MET A 1 -5.85 -11.68 -30.68
CA MET A 1 -6.22 -10.24 -30.62
C MET A 1 -5.07 -9.40 -31.13
N GLY A 2 -5.37 -8.32 -31.87
CA GLY A 2 -4.35 -7.34 -32.24
C GLY A 2 -3.91 -6.51 -31.04
N ARG A 3 -2.65 -6.06 -31.03
CA ARG A 3 -2.10 -5.13 -30.01
C ARG A 3 -2.17 -3.66 -30.44
N GLN A 4 -2.65 -3.40 -31.65
CA GLN A 4 -2.78 -2.05 -32.22
C GLN A 4 -4.15 -1.46 -31.87
N ILE A 5 -4.17 -0.15 -31.68
CA ILE A 5 -5.34 0.67 -31.37
C ILE A 5 -5.49 1.75 -32.44
N ALA A 6 -6.72 2.20 -32.70
CA ALA A 6 -7.03 3.13 -33.79
C ALA A 6 -6.67 4.60 -33.48
N ALA A 7 -6.46 4.93 -32.21
CA ALA A 7 -6.04 6.25 -31.72
C ALA A 7 -4.99 6.09 -30.61
N PRO A 8 -4.09 7.06 -30.39
CA PRO A 8 -3.15 7.05 -29.26
C PRO A 8 -3.86 7.01 -27.90
N PHE A 9 -3.14 6.58 -26.86
CA PHE A 9 -3.61 6.71 -25.48
C PHE A 9 -3.47 8.14 -24.95
N ASP A 10 -4.42 8.57 -24.12
CA ASP A 10 -4.30 9.82 -23.36
C ASP A 10 -3.19 9.72 -22.30
N HIS A 11 -2.44 10.81 -22.12
CA HIS A 11 -1.37 10.87 -21.12
C HIS A 11 -1.94 11.18 -19.73
N VAL A 12 -1.98 10.19 -18.85
CA VAL A 12 -2.29 10.39 -17.42
C VAL A 12 -1.01 10.77 -16.65
N SER A 13 -1.03 11.89 -15.92
CA SER A 13 0.10 12.31 -15.08
C SER A 13 0.22 11.44 -13.82
N LEU A 14 1.47 11.15 -13.42
CA LEU A 14 1.74 10.52 -12.13
C LEU A 14 1.64 11.58 -11.01
N ASN A 15 0.81 11.32 -10.01
CA ASN A 15 0.58 12.21 -8.87
C ASN A 15 1.24 11.63 -7.61
N PRO A 16 2.46 12.04 -7.24
CA PRO A 16 3.14 11.52 -6.06
C PRO A 16 2.50 12.05 -4.77
N SER A 17 2.33 11.19 -3.76
CA SER A 17 1.98 11.58 -2.40
C SER A 17 2.74 10.75 -1.37
N PHE A 18 2.95 11.31 -0.18
CA PHE A 18 3.51 10.59 0.97
C PHE A 18 2.38 9.93 1.76
N GLN A 19 2.51 8.63 2.03
CA GLN A 19 1.53 7.84 2.79
C GLN A 19 2.26 6.89 3.75
N SER A 20 1.68 6.64 4.93
CA SER A 20 2.27 5.67 5.86
C SER A 20 1.97 4.22 5.44
N ALA A 21 2.89 3.31 5.74
CA ALA A 21 2.71 1.89 5.46
C ALA A 21 1.49 1.30 6.21
N SER A 22 1.23 1.75 7.45
CA SER A 22 0.06 1.32 8.23
C SER A 22 -1.26 1.80 7.64
N TRP A 23 -1.31 3.02 7.12
CA TRP A 23 -2.51 3.54 6.44
C TRP A 23 -2.79 2.78 5.14
N LEU A 24 -1.76 2.53 4.32
CA LEU A 24 -1.91 1.72 3.10
C LEU A 24 -2.32 0.27 3.41
N ALA A 25 -1.74 -0.35 4.44
CA ALA A 25 -2.12 -1.70 4.88
C ALA A 25 -3.59 -1.78 5.33
N ARG A 26 -4.09 -0.78 6.06
CA ARG A 26 -5.50 -0.67 6.46
C ARG A 26 -6.42 -0.67 5.23
N ARG A 27 -6.13 0.17 4.24
CA ARG A 27 -6.93 0.31 3.00
C ARG A 27 -6.97 -0.96 2.15
N ILE A 28 -5.89 -1.74 2.14
CA ILE A 28 -5.87 -3.07 1.50
C ILE A 28 -6.79 -4.04 2.25
N ARG A 29 -6.73 -4.06 3.59
CA ARG A 29 -7.61 -4.90 4.42
C ARG A 29 -9.09 -4.50 4.34
N GLU A 30 -9.36 -3.23 4.06
CA GLU A 30 -10.71 -2.68 3.80
C GLU A 30 -11.14 -2.83 2.33
N CYS A 31 -10.37 -3.55 1.51
CA CYS A 31 -10.61 -3.78 0.08
C CYS A 31 -10.64 -2.52 -0.81
N GLU A 32 -10.26 -1.34 -0.31
CA GLU A 32 -10.12 -0.12 -1.13
C GLU A 32 -8.99 -0.25 -2.17
N ILE A 33 -7.98 -1.10 -1.92
CA ILE A 33 -6.83 -1.30 -2.80
C ILE A 33 -6.75 -2.77 -3.25
N THR A 34 -6.97 -3.01 -4.54
CA THR A 34 -6.84 -4.33 -5.18
C THR A 34 -5.36 -4.70 -5.36
N MET A 35 -4.94 -5.81 -4.75
CA MET A 35 -3.56 -6.33 -4.79
C MET A 35 -3.30 -7.34 -5.92
N ASP A 36 -4.37 -7.90 -6.49
CA ASP A 36 -4.33 -8.97 -7.50
C ASP A 36 -5.08 -8.61 -8.80
N PRO A 37 -4.81 -7.44 -9.43
CA PRO A 37 -5.32 -7.18 -10.78
C PRO A 37 -4.66 -8.15 -11.79
N PRO A 38 -5.27 -8.43 -12.96
CA PRO A 38 -4.84 -9.51 -13.85
C PRO A 38 -3.42 -9.42 -14.43
N TYR A 39 -2.79 -8.23 -14.35
CA TYR A 39 -1.42 -7.98 -14.78
C TYR A 39 -0.38 -8.11 -13.67
N GLN A 40 -0.78 -8.30 -12.40
CA GLN A 40 0.17 -8.46 -11.30
C GLN A 40 0.79 -9.86 -11.27
N ARG A 41 2.05 -9.90 -10.83
CA ARG A 41 2.72 -11.16 -10.48
C ARG A 41 2.30 -11.64 -9.08
N GLY A 42 2.60 -12.90 -8.79
CA GLY A 42 2.42 -13.47 -7.45
C GLY A 42 3.26 -12.77 -6.36
N ASN A 43 2.94 -13.06 -5.11
CA ASN A 43 3.82 -12.76 -3.97
C ASN A 43 5.12 -13.56 -4.16
N ALA A 44 6.26 -12.90 -4.05
CA ALA A 44 7.57 -13.43 -4.43
C ALA A 44 8.67 -13.15 -3.40
N TRP A 45 8.32 -12.57 -2.25
CA TRP A 45 9.29 -12.34 -1.17
C TRP A 45 9.36 -13.52 -0.19
N THR A 46 10.58 -13.80 0.28
CA THR A 46 10.79 -14.68 1.45
C THR A 46 10.47 -13.93 2.75
N GLU A 47 10.37 -14.64 3.87
CA GLU A 47 10.21 -13.98 5.18
C GLU A 47 11.39 -13.06 5.49
N ASP A 48 12.63 -13.48 5.20
CA ASP A 48 13.83 -12.64 5.35
C ASP A 48 13.73 -11.31 4.59
N GLN A 49 13.17 -11.34 3.37
CA GLN A 49 12.97 -10.14 2.56
C GLN A 49 11.88 -9.22 3.15
N ARG A 50 10.85 -9.79 3.78
CA ARG A 50 9.84 -9.03 4.56
C ARG A 50 10.47 -8.41 5.80
N MET A 51 11.22 -9.19 6.58
CA MET A 51 11.94 -8.74 7.77
C MET A 51 12.97 -7.65 7.43
N ALA A 52 13.70 -7.77 6.32
CA ALA A 52 14.64 -6.74 5.85
C ALA A 52 13.94 -5.42 5.47
N LEU A 53 12.71 -5.46 4.95
CA LEU A 53 11.91 -4.26 4.76
C LEU A 53 11.47 -3.65 6.09
N VAL A 54 11.05 -4.45 7.07
CA VAL A 54 10.76 -3.96 8.44
C VAL A 54 12.01 -3.35 9.09
N GLN A 55 13.18 -3.95 8.91
CA GLN A 55 14.45 -3.38 9.37
C GLN A 55 14.76 -2.02 8.71
N THR A 56 14.41 -1.86 7.42
CA THR A 56 14.53 -0.59 6.70
C THR A 56 13.60 0.48 7.30
N TRP A 57 12.36 0.10 7.63
CA TRP A 57 11.39 0.95 8.33
C TRP A 57 11.90 1.40 9.70
N LEU A 58 12.35 0.47 10.55
CA LEU A 58 12.87 0.75 11.89
C LEU A 58 14.09 1.70 11.88
N ARG A 59 14.89 1.68 10.81
CA ARG A 59 16.04 2.58 10.60
C ARG A 59 15.70 3.98 10.10
N GLY A 60 14.42 4.28 9.83
CA GLY A 60 14.01 5.57 9.26
C GLY A 60 14.32 5.74 7.77
N LEU A 61 14.61 4.65 7.05
CA LEU A 61 14.99 4.70 5.64
C LEU A 61 13.76 4.63 4.71
N PRO A 62 13.80 5.28 3.54
CA PRO A 62 12.68 5.26 2.59
C PRO A 62 12.46 3.84 2.03
N ALA A 63 11.24 3.32 2.20
CA ALA A 63 10.84 1.96 1.77
C ALA A 63 10.76 1.74 0.25
N GLY A 64 11.04 2.79 -0.54
CA GLY A 64 10.76 2.85 -1.97
C GLY A 64 9.33 3.31 -2.29
N VAL A 65 9.06 3.48 -3.58
CA VAL A 65 7.77 3.93 -4.11
C VAL A 65 6.81 2.75 -4.29
N VAL A 66 5.51 3.02 -4.22
CA VAL A 66 4.44 2.12 -4.69
C VAL A 66 3.65 2.87 -5.76
N ILE A 67 3.20 2.18 -6.81
CA ILE A 67 2.42 2.78 -7.90
C ILE A 67 1.02 2.20 -7.84
N LEU A 68 0.02 3.07 -7.74
CA LEU A 68 -1.39 2.72 -7.75
C LEU A 68 -2.05 3.31 -9.00
N ALA A 69 -2.89 2.54 -9.67
CA ALA A 69 -3.81 3.05 -10.69
C ALA A 69 -5.11 3.48 -10.00
N ASP A 70 -5.52 4.72 -10.23
CA ASP A 70 -6.81 5.25 -9.81
C ASP A 70 -7.93 4.72 -10.72
N ARG A 71 -8.99 4.16 -10.13
CA ARG A 71 -10.18 3.68 -10.86
C ARG A 71 -11.36 4.65 -10.77
N CYS A 72 -11.27 5.68 -9.93
CA CYS A 72 -12.32 6.69 -9.74
C CYS A 72 -12.29 7.75 -10.85
N THR A 73 -12.20 7.33 -12.11
CA THR A 73 -12.10 8.22 -13.28
C THR A 73 -13.09 7.83 -14.37
N ASP A 74 -13.63 8.82 -15.08
CA ASP A 74 -14.59 8.60 -16.18
C ASP A 74 -14.05 7.63 -17.25
N ALA A 75 -12.74 7.67 -17.51
CA ALA A 75 -12.07 6.76 -18.44
C ALA A 75 -12.11 5.30 -17.96
N TRP A 76 -11.94 5.05 -16.66
CA TRP A 76 -12.09 3.70 -16.10
C TRP A 76 -13.55 3.25 -16.12
N THR A 77 -14.48 4.11 -15.72
CA THR A 77 -15.93 3.83 -15.73
C THR A 77 -16.42 3.49 -17.15
N ALA A 78 -15.98 4.26 -18.16
CA ALA A 78 -16.30 3.99 -19.57
C ALA A 78 -15.73 2.64 -20.05
N ALA A 79 -14.49 2.32 -19.68
CA ALA A 79 -13.86 1.04 -20.02
C ALA A 79 -14.56 -0.17 -19.36
N ASN A 80 -15.18 0.03 -18.19
CA ASN A 80 -15.87 -0.99 -17.41
C ASN A 80 -17.40 -0.88 -17.52
N ARG A 81 -17.90 -0.53 -18.72
CA ARG A 81 -19.34 -0.55 -19.08
C ARG A 81 -20.25 0.33 -18.22
N GLY A 82 -19.72 1.44 -17.69
CA GLY A 82 -20.46 2.34 -16.81
C GLY A 82 -20.57 1.86 -15.36
N GLN A 83 -19.83 0.82 -14.97
CA GLN A 83 -19.79 0.35 -13.59
C GLN A 83 -19.00 1.33 -12.71
N ASP A 84 -19.54 1.63 -11.54
CA ASP A 84 -18.86 2.38 -10.50
C ASP A 84 -18.01 1.41 -9.63
N PRO A 85 -16.71 1.68 -9.39
CA PRO A 85 -15.90 0.86 -8.48
C PRO A 85 -16.42 0.89 -7.03
N TYR A 86 -17.14 1.94 -6.60
CA TYR A 86 -17.82 2.00 -5.30
C TYR A 86 -18.99 1.00 -5.20
N GLU A 87 -19.70 0.74 -6.31
CA GLU A 87 -20.88 -0.16 -6.33
C GLU A 87 -20.51 -1.63 -6.58
N THR A 88 -19.44 -1.88 -7.34
CA THR A 88 -19.00 -3.24 -7.71
C THR A 88 -18.16 -3.93 -6.63
N GLY A 89 -17.58 -3.17 -5.71
CA GLY A 89 -16.57 -3.68 -4.78
C GLY A 89 -15.21 -3.98 -5.43
N GLU A 90 -15.02 -3.59 -6.70
CA GLU A 90 -13.70 -3.60 -7.33
C GLU A 90 -12.86 -2.46 -6.77
N GLY A 91 -12.06 -2.75 -5.74
CA GLY A 91 -11.33 -1.76 -4.94
C GLY A 91 -10.79 -0.56 -5.73
N LEU A 92 -11.16 0.63 -5.26
CA LEU A 92 -11.00 1.96 -5.86
C LEU A 92 -9.60 2.26 -6.43
N TRP A 93 -8.54 1.63 -5.91
CA TRP A 93 -7.20 1.65 -6.51
C TRP A 93 -6.71 0.24 -6.83
N ALA A 94 -5.88 0.10 -7.87
CA ALA A 94 -5.18 -1.15 -8.18
C ALA A 94 -3.66 -1.00 -7.99
N CYS A 95 -3.01 -2.00 -7.38
CA CYS A 95 -1.55 -2.02 -7.28
C CYS A 95 -0.92 -2.31 -8.64
N VAL A 96 -0.15 -1.34 -9.17
CA VAL A 96 0.63 -1.45 -10.41
C VAL A 96 2.08 -1.85 -10.11
N ASP A 97 2.70 -1.24 -9.10
CA ASP A 97 3.98 -1.66 -8.54
C ASP A 97 4.00 -1.51 -7.01
N GLY A 98 4.90 -2.26 -6.35
CA GLY A 98 5.08 -2.24 -4.91
C GLY A 98 4.31 -3.32 -4.16
N LYS A 99 3.66 -4.26 -4.87
CA LYS A 99 2.86 -5.35 -4.28
C LYS A 99 3.54 -6.03 -3.09
N GLN A 100 4.81 -6.42 -3.23
CA GLN A 100 5.55 -7.09 -2.15
C GLN A 100 5.72 -6.22 -0.89
N ARG A 101 5.95 -4.90 -1.06
CA ARG A 101 6.06 -3.92 0.04
C ARG A 101 4.72 -3.77 0.76
N LEU A 102 3.65 -3.65 -0.01
CA LEU A 102 2.28 -3.52 0.48
C LEU A 102 1.81 -4.79 1.20
N THR A 103 2.08 -5.98 0.64
CA THR A 103 1.82 -7.27 1.31
C THR A 103 2.62 -7.39 2.60
N THR A 104 3.91 -7.00 2.60
CA THR A 104 4.72 -6.97 3.84
C THR A 104 4.09 -6.07 4.90
N ALA A 105 3.55 -4.91 4.52
CA ALA A 105 2.87 -4.01 5.44
C ALA A 105 1.57 -4.63 6.00
N VAL A 106 0.74 -5.24 5.15
CA VAL A 106 -0.47 -5.96 5.59
C VAL A 106 -0.11 -7.07 6.58
N MET A 107 0.88 -7.91 6.25
CA MET A 107 1.31 -9.02 7.09
C MET A 107 1.90 -8.53 8.43
N TRP A 108 2.74 -7.49 8.40
CA TRP A 108 3.36 -6.94 9.62
C TRP A 108 2.30 -6.31 10.55
N PHE A 109 1.45 -5.42 10.03
CA PHE A 109 0.35 -4.82 10.82
C PHE A 109 -0.82 -5.80 11.09
N GLY A 110 -0.77 -7.00 10.51
CA GLY A 110 -1.60 -8.16 10.84
C GLY A 110 -0.98 -9.10 11.88
N SER A 111 0.27 -8.87 12.31
CA SER A 111 1.06 -9.76 13.18
C SER A 111 1.31 -11.17 12.62
N GLU A 112 1.30 -11.32 11.28
CA GLU A 112 1.43 -12.60 10.60
C GLU A 112 2.86 -13.19 10.68
N PHE A 113 3.89 -12.34 10.77
CA PHE A 113 5.28 -12.74 11.01
C PHE A 113 5.91 -11.90 12.13
N ALA A 114 7.01 -12.39 12.69
CA ALA A 114 7.76 -11.74 13.76
C ALA A 114 9.11 -11.21 13.26
N ILE A 115 9.76 -10.35 14.05
CA ILE A 115 11.13 -9.88 13.83
C ILE A 115 11.97 -10.12 15.09
N PRO A 116 13.31 -10.20 15.01
CA PRO A 116 14.15 -10.29 16.20
C PRO A 116 13.88 -9.15 17.19
N ALA A 117 13.56 -9.47 18.44
CA ALA A 117 13.26 -8.47 19.47
C ALA A 117 14.48 -7.58 19.78
N SER A 118 15.68 -8.09 19.53
CA SER A 118 16.96 -7.37 19.61
C SER A 118 17.10 -6.17 18.67
N TRP A 119 16.20 -6.00 17.68
CA TRP A 119 16.16 -4.82 16.81
C TRP A 119 15.49 -3.60 17.46
N LEU A 120 14.89 -3.77 18.64
CA LEU A 120 14.12 -2.75 19.33
C LEU A 120 14.68 -2.47 20.75
N PRO A 121 14.47 -1.27 21.31
CA PRO A 121 14.69 -1.02 22.72
C PRO A 121 13.84 -1.96 23.59
N ALA A 122 14.37 -2.41 24.73
CA ALA A 122 13.68 -3.36 25.60
C ALA A 122 12.31 -2.86 26.10
N ASP A 123 12.12 -1.54 26.29
CA ASP A 123 10.85 -0.95 26.71
C ASP A 123 9.84 -0.73 25.56
N HIS A 124 10.20 -1.12 24.33
CA HIS A 124 9.31 -1.16 23.16
C HIS A 124 8.67 -2.54 22.95
N VAL A 125 9.16 -3.57 23.64
CA VAL A 125 8.74 -4.97 23.53
C VAL A 125 7.96 -5.36 24.78
N ASP A 126 6.80 -6.01 24.61
CA ASP A 126 5.91 -6.46 25.69
C ASP A 126 5.91 -7.99 25.79
N VAL A 127 5.69 -8.65 24.64
CA VAL A 127 5.61 -10.12 24.53
C VAL A 127 6.53 -10.59 23.41
N THR A 128 7.30 -11.64 23.68
CA THR A 128 8.17 -12.32 22.69
C THR A 128 7.79 -13.78 22.52
N GLU A 129 8.15 -14.36 21.39
CA GLU A 129 8.15 -15.79 21.12
C GLU A 129 9.60 -16.27 20.98
N ASP A 130 9.92 -17.40 21.61
CA ASP A 130 11.25 -18.00 21.53
C ASP A 130 11.45 -18.70 20.17
N THR A 131 12.62 -18.52 19.57
CA THR A 131 13.03 -19.14 18.31
C THR A 131 14.48 -19.66 18.42
N ASP A 132 14.93 -20.45 17.44
CA ASP A 132 16.25 -21.09 17.45
C ASP A 132 17.43 -20.10 17.55
N ASP A 133 17.28 -18.86 17.08
CA ASP A 133 18.31 -17.81 17.14
C ASP A 133 17.99 -16.65 18.12
N GLY A 134 16.90 -16.76 18.90
CA GLY A 134 16.60 -15.89 20.03
C GLY A 134 15.14 -15.46 20.16
N PRO A 135 14.83 -14.44 20.99
CA PRO A 135 13.47 -13.94 21.16
C PRO A 135 13.05 -13.06 19.97
N TYR A 136 11.89 -13.35 19.41
CA TYR A 136 11.25 -12.60 18.34
C TYR A 136 9.98 -11.91 18.82
N VAL A 137 9.55 -10.85 18.15
CA VAL A 137 8.38 -10.04 18.49
C VAL A 137 7.50 -9.78 17.27
N ARG A 138 6.19 -10.00 17.43
CA ARG A 138 5.14 -9.65 16.47
C ARG A 138 4.64 -8.24 16.74
N GLN A 139 3.98 -7.61 15.77
CA GLN A 139 3.48 -6.23 15.93
C GLN A 139 2.53 -6.06 17.14
N ASN A 140 1.71 -7.08 17.46
CA ASN A 140 0.85 -7.11 18.64
C ASN A 140 1.57 -7.40 19.97
N GLY A 141 2.84 -7.82 19.94
CA GLY A 141 3.72 -7.97 21.11
C GLY A 141 4.53 -6.71 21.44
N LEU A 142 4.22 -5.57 20.82
CA LEU A 142 4.87 -4.28 21.06
C LEU A 142 4.13 -3.45 22.10
N THR A 143 4.88 -2.75 22.96
CA THR A 143 4.29 -1.75 23.87
C THR A 143 3.74 -0.55 23.08
N PRO A 144 2.93 0.33 23.69
CA PRO A 144 2.50 1.58 23.05
C PRO A 144 3.65 2.49 22.57
N LYS A 145 4.88 2.33 23.11
CA LYS A 145 6.10 3.00 22.62
C LYS A 145 6.66 2.35 21.35
N GLY A 146 6.62 1.02 21.25
CA GLY A 146 7.06 0.27 20.08
C GLY A 146 6.11 0.38 18.88
N CYS A 147 4.81 0.57 19.13
CA CYS A 147 3.81 0.72 18.08
C CYS A 147 4.05 1.94 17.17
N TRP A 148 3.96 1.72 15.85
CA TRP A 148 3.92 2.77 14.82
C TRP A 148 2.51 3.37 14.75
N PRO A 149 2.25 4.44 15.52
CA PRO A 149 2.69 5.76 15.09
C PRO A 149 3.51 6.54 16.13
N THR A 150 3.80 5.94 17.29
CA THR A 150 4.48 6.59 18.42
C THR A 150 6.00 6.62 18.28
N LEU A 151 6.56 5.76 17.43
CA LEU A 151 7.99 5.75 17.13
C LEU A 151 8.39 7.05 16.40
N LYS A 152 8.88 8.02 17.17
CA LYS A 152 9.54 9.23 16.63
C LYS A 152 10.79 8.78 15.87
N MET A 153 10.66 8.65 14.55
CA MET A 153 11.78 8.48 13.65
C MET A 153 12.84 9.55 13.97
N PRO A 154 14.10 9.17 14.26
CA PRO A 154 15.14 10.15 14.51
C PRO A 154 15.31 10.99 13.24
N THR A 155 15.14 12.31 13.35
CA THR A 155 15.36 13.26 12.25
C THR A 155 16.86 13.46 12.03
N GLY A 156 17.54 12.39 11.61
CA GLY A 156 18.94 12.42 11.21
C GLY A 156 19.11 12.98 9.79
N PRO A 157 20.27 13.56 9.46
CA PRO A 157 20.53 14.09 8.13
C PRO A 157 20.56 12.97 7.07
N ALA A 158 19.94 13.21 5.92
CA ALA A 158 19.73 12.21 4.88
C ALA A 158 21.05 11.67 4.28
N LEU A 159 21.28 10.37 4.45
CA LEU A 159 22.39 9.64 3.82
C LEU A 159 22.04 9.27 2.37
N LYS A 160 22.88 9.71 1.43
CA LYS A 160 22.82 9.33 0.01
C LYS A 160 23.57 8.01 -0.19
N VAL A 161 22.91 7.00 -0.78
CA VAL A 161 23.53 5.71 -1.11
C VAL A 161 23.23 5.35 -2.57
N PRO A 162 24.25 5.05 -3.41
CA PRO A 162 24.04 4.61 -4.79
C PRO A 162 23.68 3.11 -4.86
N ILE A 163 22.82 2.75 -5.82
CA ILE A 163 22.34 1.38 -6.02
C ILE A 163 23.16 0.69 -7.13
N THR A 164 23.50 -0.58 -6.95
CA THR A 164 24.01 -1.46 -8.02
C THR A 164 23.17 -2.73 -8.10
N GLU A 165 22.91 -3.21 -9.31
CA GLU A 165 21.99 -4.31 -9.60
C GLU A 165 22.64 -5.68 -9.43
N ASN A 166 21.85 -6.70 -9.04
CA ASN A 166 22.17 -8.10 -9.35
C ASN A 166 20.91 -8.96 -9.53
N LYS A 167 21.02 -9.97 -10.40
CA LYS A 167 19.90 -10.78 -10.94
C LYS A 167 19.80 -12.14 -10.25
N ILE A 168 18.59 -12.66 -10.02
CA ILE A 168 18.34 -14.05 -9.62
C ILE A 168 17.14 -14.63 -10.41
N ALA A 169 17.22 -15.93 -10.75
CA ALA A 169 16.29 -16.67 -11.60
C ALA A 169 15.23 -17.49 -10.79
N PRO A 170 14.16 -18.04 -11.41
CA PRO A 170 12.94 -18.45 -10.70
C PRO A 170 12.74 -19.96 -10.51
N LEU A 171 11.98 -20.37 -9.48
CA LEU A 171 11.39 -21.72 -9.33
C LEU A 171 10.03 -21.71 -8.60
N GLY A 172 9.13 -22.61 -9.01
CA GLY A 172 8.08 -23.26 -8.18
C GLY A 172 6.84 -22.44 -7.74
N TRP A 173 5.63 -22.92 -8.05
CA TRP A 173 4.35 -22.23 -7.74
C TRP A 173 3.30 -23.15 -7.09
N SER A 174 2.69 -22.68 -5.99
CA SER A 174 1.26 -22.82 -5.54
C SER A 174 1.18 -22.32 -4.07
N GLN A 175 0.08 -21.89 -3.44
CA GLN A 175 -1.36 -22.01 -3.73
C GLN A 175 -2.16 -21.00 -2.87
N TRP A 176 -2.80 -19.99 -3.46
CA TRP A 176 -3.85 -19.11 -2.89
C TRP A 176 -4.56 -18.44 -4.09
N GLY A 177 -5.77 -17.84 -4.04
CA GLY A 177 -6.80 -17.69 -3.00
C GLY A 177 -7.86 -16.69 -3.54
N ASP A 178 -9.17 -16.85 -3.25
CA ASP A 178 -10.23 -16.02 -3.88
C ASP A 178 -10.98 -15.12 -2.88
N CYS A 179 -10.84 -13.80 -3.02
CA CYS A 179 -11.50 -12.77 -2.20
C CYS A 179 -13.00 -12.57 -2.49
N ARG A 180 -13.62 -13.33 -3.40
CA ARG A 180 -15.02 -13.11 -3.87
C ARG A 180 -16.14 -13.52 -2.90
N ARG A 181 -16.02 -13.27 -1.59
CA ARG A 181 -17.12 -13.49 -0.63
C ARG A 181 -17.21 -12.40 0.43
N GLY A 182 -18.22 -11.52 0.30
CA GLY A 182 -18.59 -10.59 1.38
C GLY A 182 -19.28 -9.28 0.99
N VAL A 183 -20.25 -9.28 0.08
CA VAL A 183 -21.13 -8.10 -0.05
C VAL A 183 -22.11 -8.09 1.13
N ALA A 184 -21.79 -7.31 2.16
CA ALA A 184 -22.74 -6.93 3.20
C ALA A 184 -23.40 -5.61 2.78
N VAL A 185 -24.71 -5.63 2.57
CA VAL A 185 -25.49 -4.43 2.29
C VAL A 185 -25.49 -3.54 3.54
N VAL A 186 -24.85 -2.38 3.45
CA VAL A 186 -24.91 -1.31 4.46
C VAL A 186 -25.62 -0.10 3.83
N GLY A 187 -26.50 0.53 4.61
CA GLY A 187 -27.56 1.42 4.12
C GLY A 187 -27.11 2.74 3.50
N GLU A 188 -28.10 3.44 2.94
CA GLU A 188 -27.99 4.66 2.15
C GLU A 188 -27.13 5.76 2.81
N VAL A 189 -26.17 6.29 2.05
CA VAL A 189 -25.42 7.50 2.40
C VAL A 189 -26.01 8.68 1.60
N PRO A 190 -26.38 9.82 2.22
CA PRO A 190 -26.90 10.97 1.49
C PRO A 190 -25.87 11.57 0.54
N ARG A 191 -26.25 11.80 -0.73
CA ARG A 191 -25.39 12.46 -1.72
C ARG A 191 -25.10 13.91 -1.31
N LEU A 192 -23.83 14.23 -1.06
CA LEU A 192 -23.37 15.61 -0.92
C LEU A 192 -23.30 16.28 -2.30
N ASN A 193 -24.13 17.31 -2.50
CA ASN A 193 -24.22 18.05 -3.75
C ASN A 193 -23.02 19.01 -3.92
N GLN A 194 -22.15 18.75 -4.91
CA GLN A 194 -20.89 19.50 -5.11
C GLN A 194 -21.04 20.89 -5.79
N SER A 195 -22.23 21.50 -5.76
CA SER A 195 -22.53 22.71 -6.55
C SER A 195 -22.11 24.04 -5.90
N ASN A 196 -21.11 24.08 -5.01
CA ASN A 196 -20.73 25.29 -4.26
C ASN A 196 -19.22 25.42 -3.98
N PHE A 197 -18.39 25.37 -5.03
CA PHE A 197 -17.00 25.85 -4.95
C PHE A 197 -16.58 26.55 -6.26
N MET A 198 -16.88 27.85 -6.37
CA MET A 198 -16.25 28.76 -7.33
C MET A 198 -15.75 30.02 -6.60
N PRO A 199 -14.45 30.34 -6.64
CA PRO A 199 -13.95 31.62 -6.14
C PRO A 199 -14.27 32.73 -7.15
N LYS A 200 -14.93 33.80 -6.68
CA LYS A 200 -15.17 35.01 -7.49
C LYS A 200 -13.86 35.79 -7.67
N TYR A 201 -13.25 35.73 -8.84
CA TYR A 201 -12.22 36.70 -9.23
C TYR A 201 -12.88 38.03 -9.61
N GLY A 202 -12.51 39.10 -8.91
CA GLY A 202 -13.02 40.44 -9.16
C GLY A 202 -12.36 41.09 -10.38
N SER A 203 -13.16 41.50 -11.35
CA SER A 203 -12.72 42.33 -12.48
C SER A 203 -12.59 43.80 -12.03
N GLY A 204 -11.36 44.31 -11.98
CA GLY A 204 -11.13 45.75 -11.86
C GLY A 204 -11.33 46.44 -13.22
N SER A 205 -12.22 47.44 -13.27
CA SER A 205 -12.35 48.32 -14.44
C SER A 205 -11.27 49.41 -14.42
N PRO A 206 -10.72 49.83 -15.57
CA PRO A 206 -9.85 50.98 -15.66
C PRO A 206 -10.64 52.30 -15.67
N VAL A 207 -10.02 53.35 -15.09
CA VAL A 207 -10.29 54.77 -15.32
C VAL A 207 -8.95 55.44 -15.55
#